data_AF-A0A7C4MT94-F1
#
_entry.id   AF-A0A7C4MT94-F1
#
_cell.length_a   1.000
_cell.length_b   1.000
_cell.length_c   1.000
_cell.angle_alpha   90.00
_cell.angle_beta   90.00
_cell.angle_gamma   90.00
#
_symmetry.space_group_name_H-M   'P 1'
#
loop_
_entity.id
_entity.type
_entity.pdbx_description
1 polymer ?
#
loop_
_entity_poly.entity_id
_entity_poly.type
_entity_poly.pdbx_seq_one_letter_code
_entity_poly.pdbx_strand_id
1 'polypeptide(L)'
;KGREDLILHSADGTFAIRKGPWKWIEGVPADGISAAARKSHSNQHRPQLYHLQQDPGETKDVSAEHPEVVAELRSLLDRYRDGGYSRELPPPGAKPAARPIATLAPPEGPTILAASLESLPGRPWTFSANQWSARDGGLWAAPQGEAAAQLKAPVEFVDGVIDFEVSFRGANRVSLRVERPEGSFRLVVSRTMASLAKNPSKGEDKEAAVVVAERKLNLDSDKWYPVRLAVRGQEAAVQVNDVQFKGTHAVFAEPKTALSFLVFGESAGFRNVRVTLEK
;
A
#
# COMPACT_ATOMS: atom_id res chain seq x y z
N LYS A 1 23.75 15.55 -28.75
CA LYS A 1 23.16 16.72 -28.04
C LYS A 1 22.94 16.30 -26.59
N GLY A 2 23.42 17.06 -25.60
CA GLY A 2 23.18 16.75 -24.18
C GLY A 2 21.72 16.98 -23.79
N ARG A 3 21.25 16.36 -22.70
CA ARG A 3 19.92 16.65 -22.15
C ARG A 3 19.86 18.08 -21.61
N GLU A 4 18.77 18.77 -21.87
CA GLU A 4 18.55 20.16 -21.40
C GLU A 4 18.10 20.22 -19.94
N ASP A 5 17.58 19.10 -19.44
CA ASP A 5 17.13 18.92 -18.07
C ASP A 5 17.52 17.54 -17.50
N LEU A 6 17.49 17.42 -16.18
CA LEU A 6 17.86 16.21 -15.44
C LEU A 6 16.93 16.02 -14.25
N ILE A 7 16.31 14.83 -14.16
CA ILE A 7 15.58 14.38 -12.97
C ILE A 7 16.55 13.72 -11.99
N LEU A 8 16.45 14.07 -10.72
CA LEU A 8 17.18 13.48 -9.60
C LEU A 8 16.18 13.04 -8.52
N HIS A 9 16.62 12.16 -7.62
CA HIS A 9 15.85 11.86 -6.40
C HIS A 9 16.77 11.65 -5.20
N SER A 10 16.27 11.94 -4.01
CA SER A 10 16.96 11.62 -2.75
C SER A 10 16.86 10.13 -2.39
N ALA A 11 17.52 9.71 -1.31
CA ALA A 11 17.36 8.37 -0.75
C ALA A 11 15.91 8.11 -0.25
N ASP A 12 15.22 9.17 0.18
CA ASP A 12 13.80 9.12 0.58
C ASP A 12 12.85 9.19 -0.62
N GLY A 13 13.39 9.21 -1.85
CA GLY A 13 12.62 9.27 -3.09
C GLY A 13 12.00 10.65 -3.40
N THR A 14 12.44 11.71 -2.71
CA THR A 14 12.04 13.08 -3.03
C THR A 14 12.62 13.48 -4.38
N PHE A 15 11.77 13.86 -5.34
CA PHE A 15 12.22 14.27 -6.66
C PHE A 15 12.79 15.70 -6.69
N ALA A 16 13.75 15.89 -7.58
CA ALA A 16 14.27 17.18 -7.97
C ALA A 16 14.47 17.23 -9.49
N ILE A 17 14.43 18.44 -10.06
CA ILE A 17 14.71 18.67 -11.47
C ILE A 17 15.73 19.80 -11.63
N ARG A 18 16.67 19.60 -12.54
CA ARG A 18 17.64 20.61 -12.95
C ARG A 18 17.37 21.02 -14.38
N LYS A 19 17.36 22.33 -14.67
CA LYS A 19 17.32 22.90 -16.02
C LYS A 19 18.15 24.18 -16.04
N GLY A 20 19.18 24.22 -16.89
CA GLY A 20 20.14 25.34 -16.89
C GLY A 20 20.83 25.51 -15.52
N PRO A 21 20.88 26.74 -14.95
CA PRO A 21 21.51 26.98 -13.65
C PRO A 21 20.61 26.60 -12.46
N TRP A 22 19.35 26.26 -12.69
CA TRP A 22 18.38 26.06 -11.63
C TRP A 22 18.24 24.60 -11.24
N LYS A 23 18.08 24.35 -9.94
CA LYS A 23 17.67 23.07 -9.38
C LYS A 23 16.48 23.32 -8.46
N TRP A 24 15.37 22.66 -8.75
CA TRP A 24 14.19 22.68 -7.89
C TRP A 24 14.00 21.31 -7.25
N ILE A 25 13.78 21.29 -5.94
CA ILE A 25 13.44 20.12 -5.14
C ILE A 25 11.95 20.23 -4.81
N GLU A 26 11.19 19.19 -5.10
CA GLU A 26 9.73 19.19 -4.87
C GLU A 26 9.37 19.12 -3.38
N GLY A 27 10.19 18.44 -2.58
CA GLY A 27 9.98 18.30 -1.14
C GLY A 27 8.91 17.28 -0.74
N VAL A 28 8.43 16.47 -1.68
CA VAL A 28 7.48 15.38 -1.39
C VAL A 28 8.26 14.05 -1.34
N PRO A 29 8.45 13.43 -0.17
CA PRO A 29 9.11 12.13 -0.08
C PRO A 29 8.26 11.01 -0.65
N ALA A 30 8.90 9.89 -0.99
CA ALA A 30 8.20 8.70 -1.41
C ALA A 30 7.28 8.14 -0.31
N ASP A 31 6.27 7.41 -0.76
CA ASP A 31 5.39 6.68 0.11
C ASP A 31 6.12 5.54 0.83
N GLY A 32 5.77 5.31 2.10
CA GLY A 32 6.34 4.22 2.89
C GLY A 32 7.69 4.51 3.56
N ILE A 33 8.21 5.75 3.49
CA ILE A 33 9.32 6.16 4.36
C ILE A 33 8.93 6.03 5.83
N SER A 34 9.89 5.66 6.68
CA SER A 34 9.63 5.48 8.11
C SER A 34 9.29 6.81 8.79
N ALA A 35 8.53 6.78 9.89
CA ALA A 35 8.21 7.98 10.66
C ALA A 35 9.48 8.68 11.18
N ALA A 36 10.50 7.90 11.55
CA ALA A 36 11.80 8.40 11.98
C ALA A 36 12.51 9.17 10.85
N ALA A 37 12.57 8.59 9.64
CA ALA A 37 13.16 9.25 8.46
C ALA A 37 12.40 10.52 8.08
N ARG A 38 11.06 10.46 8.10
CA ARG A 38 10.20 11.62 7.81
C ARG A 38 10.48 12.80 8.76
N LYS A 39 10.74 12.49 10.03
CA LYS A 39 11.07 13.48 11.06
C LYS A 39 12.51 14.00 10.94
N SER A 40 13.49 13.11 10.73
CA SER A 40 14.91 13.50 10.64
C SER A 40 15.20 14.36 9.42
N HIS A 41 14.53 14.09 8.29
CA HIS A 41 14.73 14.81 7.03
C HIS A 41 13.61 15.82 6.74
N SER A 42 12.87 16.27 7.77
CA SER A 42 11.75 17.21 7.62
C SER A 42 12.13 18.49 6.87
N ASN A 43 13.35 18.99 7.07
CA ASN A 43 13.86 20.16 6.36
C ASN A 43 14.06 19.93 4.85
N GLN A 44 14.18 18.68 4.41
CA GLN A 44 14.27 18.30 3.00
C GLN A 44 12.88 18.02 2.38
N HIS A 45 11.85 17.86 3.23
CA HIS A 45 10.47 17.61 2.82
C HIS A 45 9.67 18.91 2.62
N ARG A 46 10.30 19.89 1.95
CA ARG A 46 9.66 21.14 1.53
C ARG A 46 10.18 21.58 0.16
N PRO A 47 9.36 22.26 -0.67
CA PRO A 47 9.81 22.78 -1.95
C PRO A 47 10.96 23.78 -1.77
N GLN A 48 12.04 23.65 -2.54
CA GLN A 48 13.24 24.49 -2.46
C GLN A 48 13.80 24.76 -3.86
N LEU A 49 14.31 25.96 -4.11
CA LEU A 49 14.93 26.34 -5.39
C LEU A 49 16.34 26.89 -5.16
N TYR A 50 17.31 26.40 -5.94
CA TYR A 50 18.71 26.84 -5.89
C TYR A 50 19.24 27.24 -7.26
N HIS A 51 20.09 28.26 -7.29
CA HIS A 51 20.82 28.69 -8.48
C HIS A 51 22.27 28.16 -8.44
N LEU A 52 22.50 26.98 -9.01
CA LEU A 52 23.74 26.21 -8.89
C LEU A 52 25.01 26.89 -9.43
N GLN A 53 24.89 27.91 -10.27
CA GLN A 53 26.06 28.68 -10.72
C GLN A 53 26.51 29.74 -9.71
N GLN A 54 25.58 30.25 -8.89
CA GLN A 54 25.86 31.24 -7.85
C GLN A 54 26.06 30.56 -6.49
N ASP A 55 25.38 29.44 -6.28
CA ASP A 55 25.40 28.65 -5.05
C ASP A 55 25.50 27.15 -5.41
N PRO A 56 26.70 26.66 -5.79
CA PRO A 56 26.90 25.24 -6.09
C PRO A 56 26.65 24.32 -4.89
N GLY A 57 26.66 24.87 -3.68
CA GLY A 57 26.47 24.13 -2.43
C GLY A 57 25.01 24.02 -1.97
N GLU A 58 24.05 24.59 -2.70
CA GLU A 58 22.62 24.54 -2.35
C GLU A 58 22.33 25.06 -0.92
N THR A 59 22.98 26.17 -0.56
CA THR A 59 22.93 26.78 0.78
C THR A 59 21.82 27.83 0.94
N LYS A 60 21.38 28.47 -0.16
CA LYS A 60 20.37 29.54 -0.14
C LYS A 60 19.16 29.17 -1.00
N ASP A 61 18.04 28.87 -0.33
CA ASP A 61 16.75 28.72 -1.01
C ASP A 61 16.27 30.09 -1.51
N VAL A 62 16.01 30.17 -2.82
CA VAL A 62 15.53 31.38 -3.51
C VAL A 62 14.14 31.18 -4.14
N SER A 63 13.38 30.20 -3.65
CA SER A 63 12.05 29.85 -4.16
C SER A 63 11.02 30.97 -4.00
N ALA A 64 11.13 31.78 -2.95
CA ALA A 64 10.22 32.89 -2.69
C ALA A 64 10.48 34.07 -3.63
N GLU A 65 11.73 34.29 -4.04
CA GLU A 65 12.11 35.36 -4.97
C GLU A 65 11.86 35.01 -6.44
N HIS A 66 11.76 33.72 -6.78
CA HIS A 66 11.60 33.22 -8.15
C HIS A 66 10.41 32.24 -8.32
N PRO A 67 9.18 32.64 -7.98
CA PRO A 67 8.01 31.77 -8.09
C PRO A 67 7.72 31.30 -9.52
N GLU A 68 8.10 32.09 -10.54
CA GLU A 68 7.97 31.75 -11.95
C GLU A 68 8.86 30.57 -12.34
N VAL A 69 10.09 30.51 -11.82
CA VAL A 69 11.03 29.41 -12.07
C VAL A 69 10.54 28.15 -11.37
N VAL A 70 10.02 28.28 -10.14
CA VAL A 70 9.39 27.16 -9.42
C VAL A 70 8.23 26.58 -10.24
N ALA A 71 7.34 27.43 -10.75
CA ALA A 71 6.20 26.99 -11.54
C ALA A 71 6.61 26.28 -12.84
N GLU A 72 7.63 26.81 -13.54
CA GLU A 72 8.18 26.19 -14.75
C GLU A 72 8.75 24.79 -14.46
N LEU A 73 9.64 24.69 -13.47
CA LEU A 73 10.31 23.44 -13.12
C LEU A 73 9.33 22.40 -12.56
N ARG A 74 8.35 22.84 -11.78
CA ARG A 74 7.25 21.99 -11.33
C ARG A 74 6.45 21.42 -12.48
N SER A 75 6.02 22.28 -13.41
CA SER A 75 5.28 21.84 -14.61
C SER A 75 6.09 20.86 -15.45
N LEU A 76 7.39 21.10 -15.58
CA LEU A 76 8.29 20.20 -16.29
C LEU A 76 8.45 18.84 -15.57
N LEU A 77 8.61 18.83 -14.24
CA LEU A 77 8.66 17.59 -13.46
C LEU A 77 7.35 16.81 -13.56
N ASP A 78 6.21 17.48 -13.45
CA ASP A 78 4.88 16.86 -13.59
C ASP A 78 4.70 16.25 -14.98
N ARG A 79 5.18 16.93 -16.03
CA ARG A 79 5.17 16.39 -17.40
C ARG A 79 6.00 15.11 -17.54
N TYR A 80 7.17 15.04 -16.90
CA TYR A 80 7.99 13.82 -16.87
C TYR A 80 7.32 12.70 -16.07
N ARG A 81 6.73 13.04 -14.93
CA ARG A 81 5.98 12.12 -14.08
C ARG A 81 4.79 11.52 -14.83
N ASP A 82 4.03 12.35 -15.53
CA ASP A 82 2.84 11.92 -16.26
C ASP A 82 3.17 11.13 -17.51
N GLY A 83 4.29 11.44 -18.18
CA GLY A 83 4.79 10.64 -19.30
C GLY A 83 5.35 9.28 -18.87
N GLY A 84 5.87 9.16 -17.66
CA GLY A 84 6.48 7.92 -17.15
C GLY A 84 7.87 7.60 -17.71
N TYR A 85 8.49 8.55 -18.43
CA TYR A 85 9.84 8.41 -18.98
C TYR A 85 10.54 9.77 -19.06
N SER A 86 11.88 9.76 -19.01
CA SER A 86 12.73 10.96 -19.12
C SER A 86 13.74 10.90 -20.27
N ARG A 87 13.63 9.89 -21.15
CA ARG A 87 14.53 9.74 -22.32
C ARG A 87 14.37 10.87 -23.32
N GLU A 88 13.13 11.30 -23.51
CA GLU A 88 12.70 12.45 -24.28
C GLU A 88 11.63 13.19 -23.47
N LEU A 89 11.40 14.46 -23.79
CA LEU A 89 10.37 15.25 -23.14
C LEU A 89 8.98 14.70 -23.52
N PRO A 90 8.17 14.18 -22.58
CA PRO A 90 6.83 13.67 -22.90
C PRO A 90 5.97 14.73 -23.57
N PRO A 91 4.92 14.43 -24.34
CA PRO A 91 4.06 15.47 -24.91
C PRO A 91 3.35 16.28 -23.81
N PRO A 92 3.02 17.57 -24.06
CA PRO A 92 2.22 18.34 -23.11
C PRO A 92 0.86 17.67 -22.88
N GLY A 93 0.41 17.59 -21.63
CA GLY A 93 -0.87 16.96 -21.28
C GLY A 93 -0.89 15.44 -21.37
N ALA A 94 0.28 14.78 -21.47
CA ALA A 94 0.40 13.37 -21.12
C ALA A 94 -0.24 13.16 -19.74
N LYS A 95 -1.01 12.09 -19.58
CA LYS A 95 -1.52 11.65 -18.28
C LYS A 95 -0.83 10.33 -17.95
N PRO A 96 -0.51 10.06 -16.67
CA PRO A 96 -0.05 8.73 -16.30
C PRO A 96 -1.07 7.72 -16.81
N ALA A 97 -0.61 6.69 -17.52
CA ALA A 97 -1.48 5.58 -17.85
C ALA A 97 -2.02 5.03 -16.52
N ALA A 98 -3.34 5.11 -16.32
CA ALA A 98 -3.95 4.57 -15.12
C ALA A 98 -3.56 3.09 -15.02
N ARG A 99 -3.04 2.67 -13.87
CA ARG A 99 -2.66 1.29 -13.68
C ARG A 99 -3.92 0.42 -13.81
N PRO A 100 -3.88 -0.63 -14.63
CA PRO A 100 -5.04 -1.49 -14.79
C PRO A 100 -5.36 -2.14 -13.45
N ILE A 101 -6.63 -2.06 -13.07
CA ILE A 101 -7.17 -2.79 -11.92
C ILE A 101 -7.71 -4.11 -12.47
N ALA A 102 -7.13 -5.21 -12.00
CA ALA A 102 -7.54 -6.54 -12.41
C ALA A 102 -8.99 -6.81 -12.02
N THR A 103 -9.67 -7.64 -12.80
CA THR A 103 -10.94 -8.26 -12.39
C THR A 103 -10.68 -9.72 -12.08
N LEU A 104 -10.94 -10.16 -10.86
CA LEU A 104 -10.75 -11.56 -10.47
C LEU A 104 -12.03 -12.34 -10.76
N ALA A 105 -11.92 -13.43 -11.51
CA ALA A 105 -13.04 -14.34 -11.73
C ALA A 105 -13.54 -14.88 -10.38
N PRO A 106 -14.86 -14.91 -10.11
CA PRO A 106 -15.38 -15.47 -8.88
C PRO A 106 -14.91 -16.92 -8.67
N PRO A 107 -14.54 -17.31 -7.44
CA PRO A 107 -14.14 -18.68 -7.17
C PRO A 107 -15.35 -19.61 -7.27
N GLU A 108 -15.11 -20.86 -7.67
CA GLU A 108 -16.14 -21.89 -7.62
C GLU A 108 -16.32 -22.42 -6.20
N GLY A 109 -17.56 -22.75 -5.85
CA GLY A 109 -17.89 -23.40 -4.57
C GLY A 109 -18.93 -22.64 -3.75
N PRO A 110 -19.36 -23.20 -2.62
CA PRO A 110 -20.31 -22.55 -1.73
C PRO A 110 -19.65 -21.38 -0.99
N THR A 111 -20.29 -20.21 -1.03
CA THR A 111 -19.89 -19.05 -0.24
C THR A 111 -20.42 -19.17 1.19
N ILE A 112 -19.52 -19.10 2.17
CA ILE A 112 -19.83 -19.23 3.61
C ILE A 112 -19.75 -17.91 4.39
N LEU A 113 -19.11 -16.90 3.79
CA LEU A 113 -19.10 -15.53 4.30
C LEU A 113 -19.22 -14.58 3.11
N ALA A 114 -20.12 -13.61 3.18
CA ALA A 114 -20.23 -12.52 2.22
C ALA A 114 -20.61 -11.23 2.95
N ALA A 115 -19.80 -10.18 2.79
CA ALA A 115 -20.05 -8.87 3.36
C ALA A 115 -19.59 -7.78 2.40
N SER A 116 -20.51 -6.91 1.95
CA SER A 116 -20.14 -5.75 1.12
C SER A 116 -19.26 -4.77 1.89
N LEU A 117 -19.50 -4.64 3.20
CA LEU A 117 -18.90 -3.64 4.08
C LEU A 117 -19.25 -2.19 3.67
N GLU A 118 -20.38 -1.97 3.01
CA GLU A 118 -20.93 -0.62 2.79
C GLU A 118 -21.53 0.01 4.06
N SER A 119 -21.65 -0.78 5.13
CA SER A 119 -22.01 -0.35 6.47
C SER A 119 -21.20 -1.15 7.50
N LEU A 120 -21.16 -0.69 8.75
CA LEU A 120 -20.61 -1.48 9.84
C LEU A 120 -21.36 -2.82 9.96
N PRO A 121 -20.66 -3.97 9.96
CA PRO A 121 -21.33 -5.25 10.11
C PRO A 121 -21.83 -5.45 11.54
N GLY A 122 -22.99 -6.10 11.67
CA GLY A 122 -23.51 -6.53 12.96
C GLY A 122 -22.81 -7.77 13.52
N ARG A 123 -23.29 -8.25 14.67
CA ARG A 123 -22.86 -9.54 15.23
C ARG A 123 -23.00 -10.66 14.17
N PRO A 124 -22.07 -11.63 14.11
CA PRO A 124 -21.02 -11.90 15.09
C PRO A 124 -19.69 -11.17 14.83
N TRP A 125 -19.67 -10.17 13.94
CA TRP A 125 -18.46 -9.36 13.72
C TRP A 125 -18.14 -8.53 14.96
N THR A 126 -16.85 -8.33 15.20
CA THR A 126 -16.34 -7.43 16.24
C THR A 126 -15.32 -6.46 15.65
N PHE A 127 -15.21 -5.26 16.23
CA PHE A 127 -14.32 -4.24 15.70
C PHE A 127 -13.89 -3.27 16.80
N SER A 128 -12.75 -2.61 16.60
CA SER A 128 -12.29 -1.51 17.46
C SER A 128 -13.30 -0.35 17.45
N ALA A 129 -13.81 0.03 18.62
CA ALA A 129 -14.79 1.10 18.74
C ALA A 129 -14.23 2.45 18.23
N ASN A 130 -15.08 3.25 17.57
CA ASN A 130 -14.77 4.60 17.09
C ASN A 130 -13.59 4.70 16.10
N GLN A 131 -13.22 3.60 15.44
CA GLN A 131 -12.13 3.55 14.46
C GLN A 131 -12.59 3.15 13.06
N TRP A 132 -13.89 2.93 12.84
CA TRP A 132 -14.42 2.43 11.59
C TRP A 132 -15.62 3.26 11.14
N SER A 133 -15.65 3.60 9.85
CA SER A 133 -16.73 4.39 9.25
C SER A 133 -17.01 3.93 7.82
N ALA A 134 -18.27 3.88 7.44
CA ALA A 134 -18.68 3.54 6.09
C ALA A 134 -18.61 4.77 5.19
N ARG A 135 -17.90 4.67 4.07
CA ARG A 135 -17.76 5.72 3.05
C ARG A 135 -17.19 5.14 1.76
N ASP A 136 -17.41 5.82 0.64
CA ASP A 136 -16.80 5.48 -0.67
C ASP A 136 -17.01 4.01 -1.09
N GLY A 137 -18.19 3.46 -0.77
CA GLY A 137 -18.55 2.06 -1.08
C GLY A 137 -17.78 1.00 -0.30
N GLY A 138 -17.24 1.34 0.88
CA GLY A 138 -16.56 0.39 1.74
C GLY A 138 -16.46 0.84 3.20
N LEU A 139 -15.85 0.00 4.03
CA LEU A 139 -15.65 0.27 5.44
C LEU A 139 -14.20 0.67 5.67
N TRP A 140 -14.01 1.89 6.14
CA TRP A 140 -12.71 2.52 6.31
C TRP A 140 -12.32 2.57 7.77
N ALA A 141 -11.09 2.13 8.02
CA ALA A 141 -10.46 2.26 9.32
C ALA A 141 -9.72 3.58 9.46
N ALA A 142 -9.70 4.13 10.66
CA ALA A 142 -8.83 5.22 11.11
C ALA A 142 -8.26 4.82 12.49
N PRO A 143 -7.10 4.13 12.54
CA PRO A 143 -6.46 3.75 13.78
C PRO A 143 -6.15 4.94 14.68
N GLN A 144 -6.18 4.72 16.00
CA GLN A 144 -5.83 5.74 17.00
C GLN A 144 -4.51 5.36 17.67
N GLY A 145 -3.48 6.19 17.48
CA GLY A 145 -2.13 5.93 18.01
C GLY A 145 -1.37 4.86 17.21
N GLU A 146 -0.50 4.12 17.88
CA GLU A 146 0.38 3.13 17.24
C GLU A 146 -0.28 1.75 17.03
N ALA A 147 -1.40 1.50 17.71
CA ALA A 147 -2.14 0.25 17.61
C ALA A 147 -2.95 0.17 16.31
N ALA A 148 -3.14 -1.04 15.78
CA ALA A 148 -3.98 -1.24 14.61
C ALA A 148 -5.48 -1.13 14.94
N ALA A 149 -6.25 -0.58 14.02
CA ALA A 149 -7.69 -0.79 14.00
C ALA A 149 -7.99 -2.21 13.52
N GLN A 150 -8.87 -2.92 14.21
CA GLN A 150 -9.21 -4.30 13.90
C GLN A 150 -10.70 -4.44 13.57
N LEU A 151 -11.00 -5.26 12.57
CA LEU A 151 -12.32 -5.78 12.22
C LEU A 151 -12.19 -7.29 12.10
N LYS A 152 -12.98 -8.04 12.88
CA LYS A 152 -12.91 -9.49 12.98
C LYS A 152 -14.23 -10.14 12.58
N ALA A 153 -14.13 -11.17 11.75
CA ALA A 153 -15.23 -12.02 11.31
C ALA A 153 -14.96 -13.47 11.73
N PRO A 154 -15.81 -14.09 12.57
CA PRO A 154 -15.79 -15.54 12.76
C PRO A 154 -16.15 -16.26 11.46
N VAL A 155 -15.37 -17.27 11.09
CA VAL A 155 -15.63 -18.12 9.92
C VAL A 155 -14.83 -19.40 10.05
N GLU A 156 -15.44 -20.53 9.71
CA GLU A 156 -14.81 -21.85 9.84
C GLU A 156 -14.65 -22.54 8.48
N PHE A 157 -13.41 -22.89 8.14
CA PHE A 157 -13.07 -23.66 6.94
C PHE A 157 -11.66 -24.25 7.04
N VAL A 158 -11.36 -25.23 6.19
CA VAL A 158 -9.99 -25.75 6.02
C VAL A 158 -9.43 -25.21 4.71
N ASP A 159 -9.97 -25.67 3.58
CA ASP A 159 -9.58 -25.21 2.25
C ASP A 159 -10.63 -24.22 1.71
N GLY A 160 -10.16 -23.17 1.04
CA GLY A 160 -11.04 -22.13 0.54
C GLY A 160 -10.32 -20.88 0.06
N VAL A 161 -11.12 -20.00 -0.52
CA VAL A 161 -10.70 -18.74 -1.14
C VAL A 161 -11.29 -17.58 -0.36
N ILE A 162 -10.42 -16.68 0.10
CA ILE A 162 -10.78 -15.40 0.69
C ILE A 162 -10.56 -14.31 -0.36
N ASP A 163 -11.64 -13.64 -0.75
CA ASP A 163 -11.61 -12.47 -1.64
C ASP A 163 -12.02 -11.22 -0.88
N PHE A 164 -11.38 -10.10 -1.18
CA PHE A 164 -11.80 -8.77 -0.75
C PHE A 164 -11.15 -7.71 -1.64
N GLU A 165 -11.60 -6.47 -1.54
CA GLU A 165 -10.89 -5.33 -2.12
C GLU A 165 -10.32 -4.43 -1.02
N VAL A 166 -9.17 -3.82 -1.30
CA VAL A 166 -8.48 -2.90 -0.40
C VAL A 166 -8.20 -1.57 -1.09
N SER A 167 -8.30 -0.47 -0.33
CA SER A 167 -7.85 0.86 -0.76
C SER A 167 -7.05 1.53 0.35
N PHE A 168 -6.06 2.35 -0.03
CA PHE A 168 -5.15 3.00 0.91
C PHE A 168 -5.27 4.53 0.85
N ARG A 169 -5.41 5.16 2.02
CA ARG A 169 -5.32 6.62 2.22
C ARG A 169 -4.45 6.90 3.45
N GLY A 170 -3.13 6.82 3.24
CA GLY A 170 -2.14 7.08 4.28
C GLY A 170 -1.86 5.92 5.24
N ALA A 171 -2.57 4.78 5.14
CA ALA A 171 -2.15 3.57 5.83
C ALA A 171 -0.79 3.07 5.30
N ASN A 172 0.09 2.68 6.21
CA ASN A 172 1.40 2.10 5.89
C ASN A 172 1.27 0.67 5.39
N ARG A 173 0.30 -0.08 5.95
CA ARG A 173 -0.04 -1.46 5.56
C ARG A 173 -1.41 -1.86 6.11
N VAL A 174 -2.00 -2.88 5.49
CA VAL A 174 -3.05 -3.69 6.06
C VAL A 174 -2.54 -5.10 6.33
N SER A 175 -3.21 -5.84 7.21
CA SER A 175 -2.96 -7.26 7.45
C SER A 175 -4.28 -8.00 7.47
N LEU A 176 -4.46 -8.97 6.59
CA LEU A 176 -5.43 -10.05 6.78
C LEU A 176 -4.76 -11.11 7.65
N ARG A 177 -5.17 -11.22 8.91
CA ARG A 177 -4.76 -12.30 9.81
C ARG A 177 -5.81 -13.40 9.75
N VAL A 178 -5.36 -14.61 9.43
CA VAL A 178 -6.17 -15.82 9.42
C VAL A 178 -5.89 -16.58 10.71
N GLU A 179 -6.88 -16.65 11.58
CA GLU A 179 -6.78 -17.28 12.89
C GLU A 179 -7.02 -18.78 12.79
N ARG A 180 -6.28 -19.53 13.60
CA ARG A 180 -6.39 -20.99 13.77
C ARG A 180 -6.73 -21.27 15.24
N PRO A 181 -7.11 -22.51 15.61
CA PRO A 181 -7.26 -22.88 17.02
C PRO A 181 -6.02 -22.52 17.85
N GLU A 182 -4.83 -22.71 17.28
CA GLU A 182 -3.56 -22.30 17.87
C GLU A 182 -2.77 -21.41 16.92
N GLY A 183 -2.66 -20.13 17.27
CA GLY A 183 -1.87 -19.15 16.51
C GLY A 183 -2.59 -18.66 15.24
N SER A 184 -1.80 -18.16 14.30
CA SER A 184 -2.34 -17.58 13.05
C SER A 184 -1.27 -17.50 11.96
N PHE A 185 -1.70 -17.16 10.76
CA PHE A 185 -0.83 -16.64 9.70
C PHE A 185 -1.41 -15.34 9.16
N ARG A 186 -0.65 -14.61 8.37
CA ARG A 186 -1.08 -13.31 7.82
C ARG A 186 -0.66 -13.12 6.38
N LEU A 187 -1.52 -12.43 5.64
CA LEU A 187 -1.19 -11.71 4.43
C LEU A 187 -1.11 -10.22 4.76
N VAL A 188 0.08 -9.65 4.68
CA VAL A 188 0.31 -8.21 4.80
C VAL A 188 0.32 -7.61 3.39
N VAL A 189 -0.37 -6.49 3.21
CA VAL A 189 -0.37 -5.73 1.95
C VAL A 189 -0.11 -4.26 2.26
N SER A 190 0.89 -3.68 1.61
CA SER A 190 1.09 -2.23 1.47
C SER A 190 0.94 -1.85 0.00
N ARG A 191 1.08 -0.56 -0.33
CA ARG A 191 1.14 -0.15 -1.74
C ARG A 191 2.37 -0.66 -2.49
N THR A 192 3.41 -1.07 -1.78
CA THR A 192 4.73 -1.41 -2.36
C THR A 192 5.12 -2.88 -2.16
N MET A 193 4.37 -3.65 -1.37
CA MET A 193 4.71 -5.03 -1.03
C MET A 193 3.50 -5.83 -0.57
N ALA A 194 3.48 -7.12 -0.89
CA ALA A 194 2.68 -8.12 -0.21
C ALA A 194 3.57 -9.22 0.37
N SER A 195 3.24 -9.68 1.58
CA SER A 195 4.00 -10.72 2.30
C SER A 195 3.06 -11.69 3.00
N LEU A 196 3.23 -12.97 2.71
CA LEU A 196 2.55 -14.08 3.36
C LEU A 196 3.51 -14.69 4.40
N ALA A 197 3.07 -14.78 5.65
CA ALA A 197 3.90 -15.27 6.75
C ALA A 197 3.09 -16.02 7.80
N LYS A 198 3.70 -17.04 8.43
CA LYS A 198 3.20 -17.63 9.68
C LYS A 198 3.54 -16.70 10.83
N ASN A 199 2.55 -16.36 11.66
CA ASN A 199 2.80 -15.55 12.86
C ASN A 199 3.38 -16.43 13.98
N PRO A 200 4.11 -15.83 14.93
CA PRO A 200 4.53 -16.53 16.13
C PRO A 200 3.37 -17.21 16.85
N SER A 201 3.59 -18.46 17.27
CA SER A 201 2.70 -19.21 18.15
C SER A 201 2.99 -18.88 19.61
N LYS A 202 2.08 -19.30 20.51
CA LYS A 202 2.30 -19.15 21.95
C LYS A 202 3.58 -19.87 22.37
N GLY A 203 4.50 -19.16 23.04
CA GLY A 203 5.78 -19.70 23.49
C GLY A 203 6.93 -19.49 22.51
N GLU A 204 6.67 -19.02 21.29
CA GLU A 204 7.72 -18.58 20.37
C GLU A 204 8.08 -17.11 20.61
N ASP A 205 9.24 -16.70 20.11
CA ASP A 205 9.65 -15.30 20.09
C ASP A 205 8.62 -14.45 19.32
N LYS A 206 8.29 -13.26 19.86
CA LYS A 206 7.36 -12.32 19.22
C LYS A 206 7.85 -11.82 17.86
N GLU A 207 9.14 -11.94 17.57
CA GLU A 207 9.75 -11.60 16.28
C GLU A 207 9.91 -12.81 15.34
N ALA A 208 9.63 -14.04 15.79
CA ALA A 208 9.81 -15.27 15.00
C ALA A 208 8.71 -15.52 13.95
N ALA A 209 8.24 -14.47 13.27
CA ALA A 209 7.37 -14.64 12.11
C ALA A 209 8.16 -15.31 10.98
N VAL A 210 7.61 -16.39 10.41
CA VAL A 210 8.24 -17.11 9.29
C VAL A 210 7.63 -16.59 7.99
N VAL A 211 8.41 -15.81 7.23
CA VAL A 211 8.01 -15.35 5.89
C VAL A 211 8.00 -16.55 4.94
N VAL A 212 6.86 -16.80 4.33
CA VAL A 212 6.65 -17.92 3.40
C VAL A 212 6.85 -17.46 1.96
N ALA A 213 6.32 -16.29 1.60
CA ALA A 213 6.52 -15.68 0.30
C ALA A 213 6.25 -14.18 0.35
N GLU A 214 6.96 -13.41 -0.48
CA GLU A 214 6.73 -11.97 -0.62
C GLU A 214 6.94 -11.50 -2.06
N ARG A 215 6.27 -10.41 -2.42
CA ARG A 215 6.43 -9.74 -3.73
C ARG A 215 6.35 -8.24 -3.57
N LYS A 216 7.10 -7.54 -4.41
CA LYS A 216 6.92 -6.09 -4.61
C LYS A 216 5.59 -5.84 -5.30
N LEU A 217 4.93 -4.79 -4.86
CA LEU A 217 3.73 -4.25 -5.48
C LEU A 217 3.99 -2.83 -5.96
N ASN A 218 3.06 -2.33 -6.77
CA ASN A 218 3.03 -0.96 -7.18
C ASN A 218 1.57 -0.53 -7.30
N LEU A 219 0.94 -0.23 -6.17
CA LEU A 219 -0.45 0.19 -6.08
C LEU A 219 -0.54 1.70 -5.90
N ASP A 220 -1.53 2.32 -6.52
CA ASP A 220 -1.85 3.73 -6.32
C ASP A 220 -2.63 3.93 -5.01
N SER A 221 -2.58 5.13 -4.45
CA SER A 221 -3.49 5.52 -3.37
C SER A 221 -4.90 5.74 -3.91
N ASP A 222 -5.90 5.59 -3.03
CA ASP A 222 -7.30 5.89 -3.33
C ASP A 222 -7.88 5.12 -4.55
N LYS A 223 -7.37 3.90 -4.77
CA LYS A 223 -7.90 2.93 -5.73
C LYS A 223 -8.23 1.63 -5.01
N TRP A 224 -9.34 1.02 -5.40
CA TRP A 224 -9.74 -0.29 -4.90
C TRP A 224 -9.05 -1.37 -5.72
N TYR A 225 -8.21 -2.16 -5.06
CA TYR A 225 -7.53 -3.30 -5.68
C TYR A 225 -8.09 -4.61 -5.14
N PRO A 226 -8.34 -5.60 -6.01
CA PRO A 226 -8.76 -6.91 -5.55
C PRO A 226 -7.59 -7.66 -4.92
N VAL A 227 -7.90 -8.41 -3.86
CA VAL A 227 -7.00 -9.30 -3.16
C VAL A 227 -7.67 -10.66 -3.03
N ARG A 228 -6.95 -11.71 -3.42
CA ARG A 228 -7.34 -13.10 -3.24
C ARG A 228 -6.27 -13.83 -2.44
N LEU A 229 -6.70 -14.62 -1.48
CA LEU A 229 -5.90 -15.63 -0.79
C LEU A 229 -6.64 -16.97 -0.91
N ALA A 230 -6.13 -17.86 -1.73
CA ALA A 230 -6.62 -19.23 -1.89
C ALA A 230 -5.72 -20.19 -1.09
N VAL A 231 -6.32 -21.01 -0.25
CA VAL A 231 -5.63 -21.99 0.60
C VAL A 231 -6.12 -23.38 0.24
N ARG A 232 -5.18 -24.27 -0.08
CA ARG A 232 -5.44 -25.66 -0.44
C ARG A 232 -4.38 -26.58 0.17
N GLY A 233 -4.76 -27.36 1.16
CA GLY A 233 -3.83 -28.15 1.95
C GLY A 233 -2.73 -27.26 2.50
N GLN A 234 -1.47 -27.60 2.26
CA GLN A 234 -0.33 -26.81 2.76
C GLN A 234 0.07 -25.64 1.86
N GLU A 235 -0.58 -25.43 0.70
CA GLU A 235 -0.25 -24.33 -0.21
C GLU A 235 -1.22 -23.16 -0.01
N ALA A 236 -0.68 -21.95 -0.05
CA ALA A 236 -1.45 -20.73 -0.14
C ALA A 236 -1.00 -19.90 -1.35
N ALA A 237 -1.94 -19.59 -2.24
CA ALA A 237 -1.76 -18.74 -3.40
C ALA A 237 -2.40 -17.36 -3.15
N VAL A 238 -1.66 -16.30 -3.46
CA VAL A 238 -2.06 -14.92 -3.27
C VAL A 238 -2.05 -14.20 -4.60
N GLN A 239 -3.10 -13.41 -4.84
CA GLN A 239 -3.15 -12.43 -5.91
C GLN A 239 -3.51 -11.07 -5.32
N VAL A 240 -2.69 -10.05 -5.62
CA VAL A 240 -3.00 -8.64 -5.32
C VAL A 240 -2.93 -7.89 -6.65
N ASN A 241 -4.08 -7.43 -7.13
CA ASN A 241 -4.22 -6.91 -8.47
C ASN A 241 -3.73 -7.92 -9.54
N ASP A 242 -2.69 -7.56 -10.29
CA ASP A 242 -2.02 -8.35 -11.33
C ASP A 242 -0.84 -9.18 -10.79
N VAL A 243 -0.40 -8.93 -9.56
CA VAL A 243 0.74 -9.63 -8.95
C VAL A 243 0.28 -10.91 -8.26
N GLN A 244 0.90 -12.03 -8.63
CA GLN A 244 0.62 -13.35 -8.07
C GLN A 244 1.86 -13.97 -7.43
N PHE A 245 1.66 -14.69 -6.33
CA PHE A 245 2.68 -15.50 -5.68
C PHE A 245 2.06 -16.59 -4.83
N LYS A 246 2.85 -17.58 -4.44
CA LYS A 246 2.41 -18.67 -3.59
C LYS A 246 3.52 -19.15 -2.68
N GLY A 247 3.16 -19.89 -1.66
CA GLY A 247 4.12 -20.65 -0.87
C GLY A 247 3.45 -21.70 0.00
N THR A 248 4.27 -22.51 0.65
CA THR A 248 3.82 -23.72 1.34
C THR A 248 4.21 -23.67 2.81
N HIS A 249 3.29 -24.02 3.69
CA HIS A 249 3.56 -24.19 5.11
C HIS A 249 2.50 -25.10 5.75
N ALA A 250 2.90 -25.94 6.71
CA ALA A 250 2.00 -26.90 7.37
C ALA A 250 0.72 -26.25 7.97
N VAL A 251 0.88 -25.09 8.61
CA VAL A 251 -0.24 -24.32 9.19
C VAL A 251 -1.35 -23.94 8.20
N PHE A 252 -1.06 -23.92 6.89
CA PHE A 252 -2.09 -23.64 5.90
C PHE A 252 -3.05 -24.82 5.74
N ALA A 253 -2.72 -26.03 6.15
CA ALA A 253 -3.65 -27.17 6.11
C ALA A 253 -4.56 -27.26 7.34
N GLU A 254 -4.33 -26.42 8.35
CA GLU A 254 -5.09 -26.48 9.61
C GLU A 254 -6.43 -25.73 9.52
N PRO A 255 -7.41 -26.04 10.38
CA PRO A 255 -8.67 -25.30 10.45
C PRO A 255 -8.46 -23.81 10.70
N LYS A 256 -9.26 -22.98 10.02
CA LYS A 256 -9.35 -21.54 10.21
C LYS A 256 -10.62 -21.26 11.00
N THR A 257 -10.54 -20.32 11.94
CA THR A 257 -11.64 -20.03 12.88
C THR A 257 -12.12 -18.58 12.81
N ALA A 258 -11.30 -17.66 12.29
CA ALA A 258 -11.68 -16.29 12.07
C ALA A 258 -10.75 -15.58 11.08
N LEU A 259 -11.25 -14.49 10.51
CA LEU A 259 -10.48 -13.49 9.77
C LEU A 259 -10.43 -12.20 10.56
N SER A 260 -9.24 -11.64 10.70
CA SER A 260 -9.00 -10.35 11.35
C SER A 260 -8.34 -9.40 10.34
N PHE A 261 -9.07 -8.37 9.94
CA PHE A 261 -8.59 -7.28 9.10
C PHE A 261 -8.01 -6.18 9.97
N LEU A 262 -6.72 -5.90 9.82
CA LEU A 262 -5.99 -4.90 10.60
C LEU A 262 -5.48 -3.78 9.71
N VAL A 263 -5.62 -2.54 10.15
CA VAL A 263 -5.07 -1.35 9.48
C VAL A 263 -4.04 -0.66 10.36
N PHE A 264 -2.89 -0.31 9.78
CA PHE A 264 -1.81 0.42 10.44
C PHE A 264 -1.49 1.70 9.67
N GLY A 265 -1.20 2.79 10.38
CA GLY A 265 -1.02 4.12 9.79
C GLY A 265 -2.34 4.89 9.77
N GLU A 266 -2.53 5.78 8.79
CA GLU A 266 -3.65 6.73 8.82
C GLU A 266 -5.00 6.09 8.46
N SER A 267 -5.18 5.59 7.23
CA SER A 267 -6.45 5.00 6.81
C SER A 267 -6.34 4.03 5.64
N ALA A 268 -7.14 2.95 5.71
CA ALA A 268 -7.37 2.03 4.61
C ALA A 268 -8.83 1.54 4.68
N GLY A 269 -9.37 1.18 3.52
CA GLY A 269 -10.71 0.64 3.37
C GLY A 269 -10.70 -0.82 2.95
N PHE A 270 -11.72 -1.56 3.39
CA PHE A 270 -12.05 -2.89 2.88
C PHE A 270 -13.47 -2.89 2.34
N ARG A 271 -13.71 -3.68 1.29
CA ARG A 271 -15.06 -3.96 0.80
C ARG A 271 -15.13 -5.34 0.14
N ASN A 272 -16.35 -5.81 -0.09
CA ASN A 272 -16.65 -7.03 -0.83
C ASN A 272 -15.91 -8.27 -0.31
N VAL A 273 -15.87 -8.44 1.01
CA VAL A 273 -15.27 -9.60 1.66
C VAL A 273 -16.10 -10.85 1.37
N ARG A 274 -15.45 -11.91 0.89
CA ARG A 274 -16.06 -13.21 0.62
C ARG A 274 -15.16 -14.35 1.04
N VAL A 275 -15.74 -15.41 1.58
CA VAL A 275 -15.07 -16.71 1.77
C VAL A 275 -15.86 -17.78 1.04
N THR A 276 -15.20 -18.50 0.14
CA THR A 276 -15.77 -19.57 -0.67
C THR A 276 -14.99 -20.86 -0.42
N LEU A 277 -15.67 -21.96 -0.12
CA LEU A 277 -15.00 -23.25 0.05
C LEU A 277 -14.50 -23.78 -1.30
N GLU A 278 -13.32 -24.38 -1.32
CA GLU A 278 -12.92 -25.18 -2.49
C GLU A 278 -13.79 -26.44 -2.59
N LYS A 279 -14.05 -26.88 -3.83
CA LYS A 279 -14.73 -28.15 -4.12
C LYS A 279 -13.78 -29.34 -3.99
#